data_AF-A0A9E5V0F2-F1
#
_entry.id   AF-A0A9E5V0F2-F1
#
_cell.length_a   1.000
_cell.length_b   1.000
_cell.length_c   1.000
_cell.angle_alpha   90.00
_cell.angle_beta   90.00
_cell.angle_gamma   90.00
#
_symmetry.space_group_name_H-M   'P 1'
#
loop_
_entity.id
_entity.type
_entity.pdbx_description
1 polymer ?
#
loop_
_entity_poly.entity_id
_entity_poly.type
_entity_poly.pdbx_seq_one_letter_code
_entity_poly.pdbx_strand_id
1 'polypeptide(L)'
;MYSQDGYTQLTFHYIDGRSESFTVYEPLEDATSPAGVHLEVRHLLEKDWWIVNLEEQTVFINIDNVIKVEVKPAIPNIRGEGVFSNADQVTTINRMR
;
A
#
# COMPACT_ATOMS: atom_id res chain seq x y z
N MET A 1 19.46 -9.42 11.41
CA MET A 1 18.36 -9.73 12.33
C MET A 1 17.25 -8.74 11.98
N TYR A 2 16.25 -9.18 11.21
CA TYR A 2 15.19 -8.29 10.72
C TYR A 2 14.24 -8.00 11.89
N SER A 3 14.14 -6.73 12.30
CA SER A 3 13.08 -6.29 13.19
C SER A 3 11.76 -6.38 12.42
N GLN A 4 11.01 -7.46 12.64
CA GLN A 4 9.58 -7.50 12.33
C GLN A 4 8.87 -6.63 13.36
N ASP A 5 8.83 -5.33 13.12
CA ASP A 5 7.67 -4.60 13.60
C ASP A 5 6.52 -5.04 12.66
N GLY A 6 5.58 -5.82 13.18
CA GLY A 6 4.54 -6.52 12.41
C GLY A 6 3.47 -5.61 11.80
N TYR A 7 3.85 -4.42 11.35
CA TYR A 7 2.94 -3.44 10.75
C TYR A 7 3.31 -3.16 9.29
N THR A 8 2.29 -2.78 8.53
CA THR A 8 2.40 -2.25 7.17
C THR A 8 1.96 -0.80 7.18
N GLN A 9 2.79 0.10 6.66
CA GLN A 9 2.43 1.48 6.41
C GLN A 9 1.89 1.62 4.98
N LEU A 10 0.69 2.18 4.85
CA LEU A 10 0.08 2.59 3.59
C LEU A 10 0.14 4.11 3.47
N THR A 11 0.67 4.63 2.37
CA THR A 11 0.65 6.07 2.07
C THR A 11 -0.12 6.33 0.79
N PHE A 12 -1.19 7.12 0.89
CA PHE A 12 -2.03 7.56 -0.21
C PHE A 12 -1.57 8.94 -0.66
N HIS A 13 -1.44 9.14 -1.97
CA HIS A 13 -1.14 10.43 -2.57
C HIS A 13 -2.34 10.85 -3.43
N TYR A 14 -2.90 12.03 -3.17
CA TYR A 14 -4.11 12.52 -3.81
C TYR A 14 -3.82 13.45 -5.00
N ILE A 15 -4.81 13.62 -5.87
CA ILE A 15 -4.75 14.52 -7.05
C ILE A 15 -4.44 15.97 -6.71
N ASP A 16 -4.78 16.41 -5.50
CA ASP A 16 -4.56 17.77 -5.01
C ASP A 16 -3.16 17.97 -4.38
N GLY A 17 -2.32 16.94 -4.42
CA GLY A 17 -0.96 16.96 -3.87
C GLY A 17 -0.87 16.68 -2.37
N ARG A 18 -1.99 16.39 -1.69
CA ARG A 18 -1.97 15.92 -0.29
C ARG A 18 -1.57 14.46 -0.22
N SER A 19 -1.03 14.06 0.92
CA SER A 19 -0.77 12.66 1.23
C SER A 19 -1.23 12.29 2.63
N GLU A 20 -1.75 11.09 2.81
CA GLU A 20 -2.15 10.53 4.10
C GLU A 20 -1.45 9.20 4.32
N SER A 21 -1.01 8.92 5.54
CA SER A 21 -0.32 7.67 5.89
C SER A 21 -1.01 6.96 7.04
N PHE A 22 -1.17 5.64 6.92
CA PHE A 22 -1.82 4.79 7.89
C PHE A 22 -0.93 3.61 8.24
N THR A 23 -0.89 3.25 9.52
CA THR A 23 -0.20 2.04 9.99
C THR A 23 -1.24 0.96 10.23
N VAL A 24 -1.10 -0.16 9.51
CA VAL A 24 -1.94 -1.34 9.58
C VAL A 24 -1.17 -2.41 10.33
N TYR A 25 -1.68 -2.84 11.49
CA TYR A 25 -0.99 -3.80 12.35
C TYR A 25 -1.32 -5.26 12.03
N GLU A 26 -2.28 -5.50 11.13
CA GLU A 26 -2.58 -6.84 10.63
C GLU A 26 -1.69 -7.15 9.42
N PRO A 27 -1.05 -8.32 9.38
CA PRO A 27 -0.33 -8.77 8.20
C PRO A 27 -1.28 -8.82 7.00
N LEU A 28 -0.89 -8.20 5.88
CA LEU A 28 -1.63 -8.33 4.61
C LEU A 28 -1.59 -9.77 4.06
N GLU A 29 -0.75 -10.63 4.63
CA GLU A 29 -0.64 -12.07 4.34
C GLU A 29 -0.99 -12.90 5.58
N ASP A 30 -2.15 -13.54 5.59
CA ASP A 30 -2.45 -14.60 6.55
C ASP A 30 -1.72 -15.88 6.11
N ALA A 31 -0.53 -16.12 6.67
CA ALA A 31 0.35 -17.23 6.34
C ALA A 31 -0.16 -18.63 6.77
N THR A 32 -1.40 -18.73 7.29
CA THR A 32 -1.97 -20.00 7.76
C THR A 32 -3.27 -20.45 7.08
N SER A 33 -3.79 -19.69 6.12
CA SER A 33 -4.96 -20.11 5.34
C SER A 33 -4.55 -20.61 3.95
N PRO A 34 -5.01 -21.78 3.47
CA PRO A 34 -4.83 -22.20 2.08
C PRO A 34 -5.63 -21.33 1.10
N ALA A 35 -6.48 -20.43 1.60
CA ALA A 35 -7.03 -19.28 0.88
C ALA A 35 -6.16 -18.04 1.09
N GLY A 36 -4.82 -18.22 1.03
CA GLY A 36 -3.84 -17.16 1.15
C GLY A 36 -4.27 -16.03 0.24
N VAL A 37 -4.54 -14.87 0.84
CA VAL A 37 -4.91 -13.66 0.12
C VAL A 37 -3.67 -13.27 -0.68
N HIS A 38 -3.51 -13.90 -1.85
CA HIS A 38 -2.86 -13.28 -2.99
C HIS A 38 -3.70 -12.04 -3.25
N LEU A 39 -3.35 -10.97 -2.54
CA LEU A 39 -3.96 -9.68 -2.70
C LEU A 39 -3.53 -9.23 -4.09
N GLU A 40 -4.32 -9.62 -5.10
CA GLU A 40 -4.14 -9.13 -6.44
C GLU A 40 -4.32 -7.63 -6.33
N VAL A 41 -3.19 -6.90 -6.40
CA VAL A 41 -3.16 -5.45 -6.23
C VAL A 41 -4.13 -4.77 -7.20
N ARG A 42 -4.43 -5.43 -8.33
CA ARG A 42 -5.51 -5.05 -9.23
C ARG A 42 -6.88 -4.99 -8.53
N HIS A 43 -7.30 -6.04 -7.81
CA HIS A 43 -8.56 -6.04 -7.06
C HIS A 43 -8.61 -5.01 -5.92
N LEU A 44 -7.45 -4.64 -5.36
CA LEU A 44 -7.40 -3.48 -4.49
C LEU A 44 -7.72 -2.22 -5.30
N LEU A 45 -6.97 -1.95 -6.36
CA LEU A 45 -7.09 -0.72 -7.15
C LEU A 45 -8.42 -0.59 -7.92
N GLU A 46 -9.17 -1.68 -8.10
CA GLU A 46 -10.44 -1.70 -8.85
C GLU A 46 -11.69 -1.38 -8.02
N LYS A 47 -11.58 -1.21 -6.70
CA LYS A 47 -12.74 -0.85 -5.86
C LYS A 47 -12.98 0.66 -5.85
N ASP A 48 -14.24 1.10 -5.89
CA ASP A 48 -14.55 2.54 -5.82
C ASP A 48 -14.12 3.19 -4.50
N TRP A 49 -14.04 2.40 -3.41
CA TRP A 49 -13.71 2.87 -2.07
C TRP A 49 -12.80 1.91 -1.33
N TRP A 50 -11.79 2.45 -0.64
CA TRP A 50 -11.00 1.72 0.36
C TRP A 50 -11.43 2.07 1.77
N ILE A 51 -11.43 1.07 2.64
CA ILE A 51 -11.87 1.20 4.02
C ILE A 51 -10.65 0.92 4.89
N VAL A 52 -10.22 1.94 5.63
CA VAL A 52 -9.17 1.82 6.65
C VAL A 52 -9.85 1.88 8.01
N ASN A 53 -9.83 0.76 8.73
CA ASN A 53 -10.36 0.70 10.08
C ASN A 53 -9.23 1.01 11.08
N LEU A 54 -9.33 2.16 11.74
CA LEU A 54 -8.43 2.59 12.80
C LEU A 54 -9.10 2.33 14.15
N GLU A 55 -8.31 2.35 15.23
CA GLU A 55 -8.79 2.08 16.59
C GLU A 55 -10.00 2.95 17.00
N GLU A 56 -9.98 4.23 16.64
CA GLU A 56 -11.02 5.19 17.05
C GLU A 56 -11.99 5.57 15.92
N GLN A 57 -11.66 5.28 14.65
CA GLN A 57 -12.47 5.71 13.51
C GLN A 57 -12.30 4.82 12.28
N THR A 58 -13.30 4.78 11.42
CA THR A 58 -13.20 4.19 10.09
C THR A 58 -13.07 5.29 9.04
N VAL A 59 -12.05 5.21 8.20
CA VAL A 59 -11.80 6.15 7.10
C VAL A 59 -12.17 5.47 5.78
N PHE A 60 -12.99 6.16 4.98
CA PHE A 60 -13.32 5.76 3.62
C PHE A 60 -12.55 6.63 2.65
N ILE A 61 -11.73 6.01 1.81
CA ILE A 61 -10.88 6.69 0.83
C ILE A 61 -11.48 6.46 -0.56
N ASN A 62 -11.84 7.56 -1.24
CA ASN A 62 -12.24 7.52 -2.65
C ASN A 62 -11.00 7.36 -3.53
N ILE A 63 -10.90 6.26 -4.27
CA ILE A 63 -9.72 5.98 -5.11
C ILE A 63 -9.66 6.88 -6.35
N ASP A 64 -10.78 7.39 -6.85
CA ASP A 64 -10.79 8.29 -8.03
C ASP A 64 -9.93 9.55 -7.80
N ASN A 65 -9.71 9.90 -6.53
CA ASN A 65 -8.89 11.03 -6.12
C ASN A 65 -7.46 10.64 -5.73
N VAL A 66 -7.10 9.35 -5.73
CA VAL A 66 -5.78 8.83 -5.37
C VAL A 66 -4.96 8.57 -6.64
N ILE A 67 -3.78 9.18 -6.74
CA ILE A 67 -2.88 9.03 -7.89
C ILE A 67 -1.80 7.96 -7.67
N LYS A 68 -1.49 7.64 -6.41
CA LYS A 68 -0.44 6.67 -6.05
C LYS A 68 -0.66 6.14 -4.64
N VAL A 69 -0.40 4.85 -4.46
CA VAL A 69 -0.34 4.20 -3.15
C VAL A 69 1.06 3.63 -2.95
N GLU A 70 1.65 3.87 -1.77
CA GLU A 70 2.92 3.30 -1.36
C GLU A 70 2.72 2.38 -0.16
N VAL A 71 3.39 1.24 -0.15
CA VAL A 71 3.30 0.23 0.92
C VAL A 71 4.69 -0.05 1.47
N LYS A 72 4.84 -0.01 2.80
CA LYS A 72 6.11 -0.32 3.49
C LYS A 72 5.85 -1.28 4.67
N PRO A 73 6.58 -2.39 4.83
CA PRO A 73 7.61 -2.89 3.92
C PRO A 73 7.04 -3.33 2.57
N ALA A 74 7.91 -3.58 1.58
CA ALA A 74 7.48 -4.07 0.28
C ALA A 74 6.74 -5.41 0.40
N ILE A 75 5.61 -5.55 -0.30
CA ILE A 75 4.83 -6.80 -0.32
C ILE A 75 5.68 -7.89 -0.97
N PRO A 76 5.99 -8.99 -0.26
CA PRO A 76 6.79 -10.07 -0.83
C PRO A 76 6.02 -10.79 -1.94
N ASN A 77 6.73 -11.33 -2.93
CA ASN A 77 6.16 -12.21 -3.97
C ASN A 77 4.93 -11.67 -4.72
N ILE A 78 4.77 -10.35 -4.82
CA ILE A 78 3.71 -9.75 -5.64
C ILE A 78 3.82 -10.23 -7.09
N ARG A 79 2.70 -10.73 -7.64
CA ARG A 79 2.59 -11.27 -9.01
C ARG A 79 1.33 -10.73 -9.67
N GLY A 80 1.39 -10.58 -10.99
CA GLY A 80 0.26 -10.11 -11.79
C GLY A 80 0.72 -9.40 -13.04
N GLU A 81 -0.21 -9.16 -13.95
CA GLU A 81 0.03 -8.33 -15.13
C GLU A 81 0.27 -6.87 -14.70
N GLY A 82 1.32 -6.25 -15.25
CA GLY A 82 1.73 -4.88 -14.90
C GLY A 82 2.60 -4.78 -13.64
N VAL A 83 2.97 -5.90 -13.02
CA VAL A 83 3.89 -5.93 -11.87
C VAL A 83 5.33 -6.04 -12.35
N PHE A 84 6.17 -5.08 -11.93
CA PHE A 84 7.61 -5.11 -12.15
C PHE A 84 8.33 -5.40 -10.84
N SER A 85 8.82 -6.63 -10.69
CA SER A 85 9.58 -7.04 -9.50
C SER A 85 11.04 -6.55 -9.59
N ASN A 86 11.66 -6.30 -8.43
CA ASN A 86 13.07 -5.89 -8.31
C ASN A 86 13.42 -4.62 -9.10
N ALA A 87 12.53 -3.61 -9.06
CA ALA A 87 12.76 -2.31 -9.66
C ALA A 87 13.37 -1.32 -8.66
N ASP A 88 14.28 -0.47 -9.13
CA ASP A 88 14.86 0.63 -8.35
C ASP A 88 14.14 1.95 -8.64
N GLN A 89 13.76 2.67 -7.58
CA GLN A 89 13.26 4.03 -7.72
C GLN A 89 14.44 4.99 -7.91
N VAL A 90 14.64 5.47 -9.14
CA VAL A 90 15.64 6.51 -9.43
C VAL A 90 14.99 7.89 -9.30
N THR A 91 15.23 8.58 -8.18
CA THR A 91 14.85 9.98 -8.03
C THR A 91 16.02 10.87 -8.45
N THR A 92 15.78 11.76 -9.42
CA THR A 92 16.73 12.86 -9.66
C THR A 92 16.46 13.92 -8.60
N ILE A 93 17.34 14.03 -7.60
CA ILE A 93 17.29 15.14 -6.63
C ILE A 93 17.57 16.43 -7.39
N ASN A 94 16.53 17.14 -7.81
CA ASN A 94 16.68 18.49 -8.33
C ASN A 94 16.76 19.42 -7.12
N ARG A 95 17.98 19.66 -6.65
CA ARG A 95 18.29 20.61 -5.57
C ARG A 95 17.96 22.01 -6.09
N MET A 96 16.71 22.45 -5.96
CA MET A 96 16.37 23.86 -6.12
C MET A 96 17.09 24.62 -5.00
N ARG A 97 17.92 25.57 -5.40
CA ARG A 97 18.70 26.47 -4.55
C ARG A 97 17.80 27.43 -3.79
#